data_AF-X1I7W3-F1
#
_entry.id   AF-X1I7W3-F1
#
_cell.length_a   1.000
_cell.length_b   1.000
_cell.length_c   1.000
_cell.angle_alpha   90.00
_cell.angle_beta   90.00
_cell.angle_gamma   90.00
#
_symmetry.space_group_name_H-M   'P 1'
#
loop_
_entity.id
_entity.type
_entity.pdbx_description
1 polymer ?
#
loop_
_entity_poly.entity_id
_entity_poly.type
_entity_poly.pdbx_seq_one_letter_code
_entity_poly.pdbx_strand_id
1 'polypeptide(L)'
;GALIVISQGNLQVILQGNIGWGELFILGCVVCWSSFTVLGKIIMKDLKPIIAITYACLAGTLILILPTYQEGVLQNFMQYSIEVWLSVFALGFLGTALAFTWFYEGIDKIGPSRAGIFINFVPIFATLMAVLILHEKLSPSLVIGAIFVVSGVYLTNYQVKNIKIEKAKEINVGA
;
A
#
# COMPACT_ATOMS: atom_id res chain seq x y z
N GLY A 1 9.09 -11.75 8.24
CA GLY A 1 9.10 -10.44 7.55
C GLY A 1 8.74 -9.32 8.49
N ALA A 2 7.47 -8.90 8.52
CA ALA A 2 6.99 -7.76 9.33
C ALA A 2 7.37 -7.86 10.82
N LEU A 3 7.15 -9.03 11.45
CA LEU A 3 7.55 -9.27 12.85
C LEU A 3 9.04 -9.01 13.12
N ILE A 4 9.94 -9.37 12.21
CA ILE A 4 11.40 -9.19 12.37
C ILE A 4 11.78 -7.71 12.21
N VAL A 5 11.12 -7.00 11.29
CA VAL A 5 11.33 -5.55 11.06
C VAL A 5 10.82 -4.75 12.25
N ILE A 6 9.62 -5.07 12.75
CA ILE A 6 8.98 -4.41 13.90
C ILE A 6 9.77 -4.69 15.20
N SER A 7 10.23 -5.93 15.38
CA SER A 7 10.99 -6.36 16.56
C SER A 7 12.46 -5.94 16.53
N GLN A 8 12.98 -5.47 15.39
CA GLN A 8 14.41 -5.29 15.14
C GLN A 8 15.29 -6.50 15.56
N GLY A 9 14.71 -7.71 15.60
CA GLY A 9 15.39 -8.94 16.07
C GLY A 9 15.31 -9.24 17.57
N ASN A 10 14.61 -8.44 18.38
CA ASN A 10 14.42 -8.70 19.81
C ASN A 10 13.04 -9.32 20.11
N LEU A 11 12.99 -10.65 20.21
CA LEU A 11 11.76 -11.43 20.42
C LEU A 11 11.08 -11.17 21.78
N GLN A 12 11.82 -10.61 22.73
CA GLN A 12 11.36 -10.34 24.10
C GLN A 12 10.37 -9.16 24.16
N VAL A 13 10.44 -8.23 23.20
CA VAL A 13 9.50 -7.10 23.05
C VAL A 13 8.09 -7.58 22.66
N ILE A 14 7.99 -8.70 21.93
CA ILE A 14 6.71 -9.28 21.50
C ILE A 14 6.04 -10.06 22.65
N LEU A 15 6.83 -10.77 23.45
CA LEU A 15 6.33 -11.60 24.57
C LEU A 15 5.84 -10.79 25.77
N GLN A 16 6.27 -9.53 25.90
CA GLN A 16 5.77 -8.58 26.90
C GLN A 16 4.67 -7.65 26.36
N GLY A 17 4.31 -7.79 25.08
CA GLY A 17 3.50 -6.84 24.32
C GLY A 17 2.06 -6.74 24.81
N ASN A 18 1.79 -5.73 25.62
CA ASN A 18 0.44 -5.24 25.84
C ASN A 18 -0.13 -4.74 24.50
N ILE A 19 -1.40 -4.99 24.20
CA ILE A 19 -2.04 -4.45 22.99
C ILE A 19 -2.06 -2.92 23.13
N GLY A 20 -1.21 -2.24 22.39
CA GLY A 20 -1.11 -0.79 22.39
C GLY A 20 -2.08 -0.14 21.41
N TRP A 21 -2.10 1.19 21.43
CA TRP A 21 -2.86 1.98 20.46
C TRP A 21 -2.35 1.77 19.01
N GLY A 22 -1.07 1.44 18.84
CA GLY A 22 -0.46 1.20 17.52
C GLY A 22 -1.04 -0.03 16.80
N GLU A 23 -1.19 -1.15 17.50
CA GLU A 23 -1.80 -2.38 16.96
C GLU A 23 -3.26 -2.15 16.55
N LEU A 24 -4.00 -1.37 17.34
CA LEU A 24 -5.37 -0.98 17.03
C LEU A 24 -5.44 -0.13 15.75
N PHE A 25 -4.51 0.81 15.57
CA PHE A 25 -4.42 1.63 14.36
C PHE A 25 -4.04 0.80 13.12
N ILE A 26 -3.16 -0.19 13.26
CA ILE A 26 -2.82 -1.10 12.15
C ILE A 26 -4.05 -1.93 11.73
N LEU A 27 -4.80 -2.47 12.69
CA LEU A 27 -6.05 -3.19 12.38
C LEU A 27 -7.06 -2.27 11.69
N GLY A 28 -7.25 -1.05 12.20
CA GLY A 28 -8.10 -0.03 11.57
C GLY A 28 -7.65 0.29 10.14
N CYS A 29 -6.35 0.46 9.91
CA CYS A 29 -5.77 0.70 8.60
C CYS A 29 -6.11 -0.43 7.61
N VAL A 30 -5.96 -1.70 8.01
CA VAL A 30 -6.25 -2.85 7.15
C VAL A 30 -7.74 -2.93 6.80
N VAL A 31 -8.63 -2.65 7.76
CA VAL A 31 -10.09 -2.61 7.52
C VAL A 31 -10.45 -1.47 6.56
N CYS A 32 -9.91 -0.27 6.77
CA CYS A 32 -10.10 0.87 5.88
C CYS A 32 -9.61 0.57 4.47
N TRP A 33 -8.41 0.01 4.33
CA TRP A 33 -7.82 -0.35 3.03
C TRP A 33 -8.65 -1.39 2.28
N SER A 34 -9.06 -2.44 2.98
CA SER A 34 -9.89 -3.50 2.40
C SER A 34 -11.24 -2.96 1.93
N SER A 35 -11.88 -2.12 2.75
CA SER A 35 -13.14 -1.46 2.41
C SER A 35 -12.98 -0.52 1.22
N PHE A 36 -11.93 0.29 1.20
CA PHE A 36 -11.60 1.20 0.09
C PHE A 36 -11.42 0.44 -1.23
N THR A 37 -10.72 -0.69 -1.21
CA THR A 37 -10.47 -1.48 -2.43
C THR A 37 -11.76 -2.13 -2.97
N VAL A 38 -12.61 -2.65 -2.09
CA VAL A 38 -13.88 -3.28 -2.47
C VAL A 38 -14.91 -2.24 -2.92
N LEU A 39 -15.09 -1.16 -2.15
CA LEU A 39 -16.00 -0.06 -2.50
C LEU A 39 -15.54 0.66 -3.76
N GLY A 40 -14.23 0.89 -3.91
CA GLY A 40 -13.65 1.49 -5.11
C GLY A 40 -14.04 0.74 -6.37
N LYS A 41 -14.00 -0.60 -6.34
CA LYS A 41 -14.47 -1.44 -7.46
C LYS A 41 -15.96 -1.28 -7.77
N ILE A 42 -16.80 -1.12 -6.75
CA ILE A 42 -18.26 -0.95 -6.92
C ILE A 42 -18.56 0.43 -7.52
N ILE A 43 -17.96 1.48 -6.95
CA ILE A 43 -18.14 2.88 -7.36
C ILE A 43 -17.61 3.11 -8.78
N MET A 44 -16.51 2.46 -9.16
CA MET A 44 -15.91 2.58 -10.49
C MET A 44 -16.70 1.93 -11.61
N LYS A 45 -17.78 1.19 -11.32
CA LYS A 45 -18.71 0.75 -12.38
C LYS A 45 -19.45 1.93 -13.03
N ASP A 46 -19.71 2.98 -12.25
CA ASP A 46 -20.55 4.11 -12.66
C ASP A 46 -19.76 5.44 -12.75
N LEU A 47 -18.53 5.48 -12.25
CA LEU A 47 -17.71 6.69 -12.14
C LEU A 47 -16.29 6.50 -12.69
N LYS A 48 -15.76 7.58 -13.29
CA LYS A 48 -14.35 7.62 -13.74
C LYS A 48 -13.40 7.54 -12.53
N PRO A 49 -12.26 6.82 -12.63
CA PRO A 49 -11.30 6.66 -11.54
C PRO A 49 -10.85 7.96 -10.87
N ILE A 50 -10.62 9.02 -11.67
CA ILE A 50 -10.18 10.33 -11.21
C ILE A 50 -11.19 10.99 -10.24
N ILE A 51 -12.49 10.76 -10.46
CA ILE A 51 -13.57 11.34 -9.64
C ILE A 51 -13.60 10.63 -8.29
N ALA A 52 -13.50 9.30 -8.30
CA ALA A 52 -13.43 8.51 -7.07
C ALA A 52 -12.23 8.89 -6.19
N ILE A 53 -11.05 9.07 -6.79
CA ILE A 53 -9.84 9.51 -6.07
C ILE A 53 -10.04 10.91 -5.51
N THR A 54 -10.64 11.83 -6.27
CA THR A 54 -10.93 13.19 -5.81
C THR A 54 -11.82 13.18 -4.57
N TYR A 55 -12.91 12.41 -4.57
CA TYR A 55 -13.79 12.30 -3.40
C TYR A 55 -13.08 11.66 -2.20
N ALA A 56 -12.26 10.63 -2.43
CA ALA A 56 -11.47 10.02 -1.38
C ALA A 56 -10.46 11.00 -0.76
N CYS A 57 -9.77 11.79 -1.58
CA CYS A 57 -8.87 12.85 -1.12
C CYS A 57 -9.61 13.93 -0.35
N LEU A 58 -10.79 14.37 -0.81
CA LEU A 58 -11.61 15.36 -0.10
C LEU A 58 -12.07 14.85 1.27
N ALA A 59 -12.58 13.61 1.32
CA ALA A 59 -12.97 12.98 2.57
C ALA A 59 -11.77 12.83 3.53
N GLY A 60 -10.62 12.39 3.02
CA GLY A 60 -9.37 12.32 3.77
C GLY A 60 -8.93 13.67 4.33
N THR A 61 -8.97 14.73 3.53
CA THR A 61 -8.65 16.09 3.95
C THR A 61 -9.58 16.55 5.08
N LEU A 62 -10.88 16.29 4.98
CA LEU A 62 -11.84 16.66 6.04
C LEU A 62 -11.59 15.92 7.35
N ILE A 63 -11.26 14.62 7.28
CA ILE A 63 -10.93 13.81 8.47
C ILE A 63 -9.63 14.29 9.11
N LEU A 64 -8.63 14.65 8.31
CA LEU A 64 -7.30 15.06 8.78
C LEU A 64 -7.24 16.50 9.29
N ILE A 65 -8.27 17.32 9.08
CA ILE A 65 -8.31 18.71 9.60
C ILE A 65 -8.13 18.77 11.13
N LEU A 66 -8.80 17.87 11.87
CA LEU A 66 -8.77 17.89 13.34
C LEU A 66 -7.38 17.52 13.90
N PRO A 67 -6.74 16.42 13.45
CA PRO A 67 -5.34 16.12 13.81
C PRO A 67 -4.37 17.23 13.39
N THR A 68 -4.54 17.79 12.19
CA THR A 68 -3.65 18.85 11.67
C THR A 68 -3.69 20.11 12.55
N TYR A 69 -4.86 20.42 13.11
CA TYR A 69 -5.02 21.52 14.07
C TYR A 69 -4.35 21.20 15.42
N GLN A 70 -4.52 19.98 15.94
CA GLN A 70 -3.92 19.55 17.22
C GLN A 70 -2.39 19.52 17.18
N GLU A 71 -1.81 19.13 16.06
CA GLU A 71 -0.35 19.07 15.83
C GLU A 71 0.26 20.45 15.50
N GLY A 72 -0.54 21.53 15.47
CA GLY A 72 -0.06 22.89 15.23
C GLY A 72 0.52 23.15 13.84
N VAL A 73 0.30 22.23 12.88
CA VAL A 73 0.85 22.31 11.52
C VAL A 73 0.37 23.57 10.80
N LEU A 74 -0.87 24.00 11.05
CA LEU A 74 -1.45 25.22 10.48
C LEU A 74 -0.76 26.50 10.98
N GLN A 75 -0.18 26.48 12.18
CA GLN A 75 0.48 27.65 12.77
C GLN A 75 1.87 27.86 12.18
N ASN A 76 2.54 26.76 11.76
CA ASN A 76 3.88 26.78 11.18
C ASN A 76 3.86 26.68 9.63
N PHE A 77 2.70 26.88 9.01
CA PHE A 77 2.49 26.67 7.56
C PHE A 77 3.52 27.39 6.68
N MET A 78 3.90 28.62 7.05
CA MET A 78 4.87 29.46 6.33
C MET A 78 6.33 29.21 6.72
N GLN A 79 6.60 28.41 7.76
CA GLN A 79 7.97 28.06 8.19
C GLN A 79 8.52 26.84 7.45
N TYR A 80 7.67 26.03 6.81
CA TYR A 80 8.11 24.87 6.06
C TYR A 80 8.88 25.26 4.80
N SER A 81 10.01 24.60 4.56
CA SER A 81 10.85 24.83 3.39
C SER A 81 10.13 24.45 2.09
N ILE A 82 10.58 25.01 0.97
CA ILE A 82 10.07 24.65 -0.36
C ILE A 82 10.22 23.16 -0.67
N GLU A 83 11.23 22.50 -0.10
CA GLU A 83 11.47 21.07 -0.26
C GLU A 83 10.35 20.22 0.35
N VAL A 84 9.82 20.62 1.52
CA VAL A 84 8.67 19.97 2.15
C VAL A 84 7.44 20.11 1.25
N TRP A 85 7.19 21.31 0.72
CA TRP A 85 6.08 21.56 -0.18
C TRP A 85 6.17 20.77 -1.49
N LEU A 86 7.36 20.70 -2.09
CA LEU A 86 7.62 19.88 -3.27
C LEU A 86 7.41 18.39 -2.98
N SER A 87 7.83 17.92 -1.81
CA SER A 87 7.63 16.52 -1.39
C SER A 87 6.15 16.18 -1.20
N VAL A 88 5.38 17.06 -0.55
CA VAL A 88 3.93 16.91 -0.38
C VAL A 88 3.22 16.94 -1.73
N PHE A 89 3.60 17.87 -2.62
CA PHE A 89 3.05 17.95 -3.96
C PHE A 89 3.36 16.69 -4.79
N ALA A 90 4.60 16.22 -4.77
CA ALA A 90 5.01 15.00 -5.46
C ALA A 90 4.22 13.79 -4.93
N LEU A 91 4.04 13.67 -3.61
CA LEU A 91 3.27 12.59 -3.00
C LEU A 91 1.79 12.65 -3.38
N GLY A 92 1.17 13.83 -3.35
CA GLY A 92 -0.24 14.02 -3.71
C GLY A 92 -0.49 13.80 -5.20
N PHE A 93 0.36 14.36 -6.06
CA PHE A 93 0.17 14.30 -7.50
C PHE A 93 0.65 12.98 -8.11
N LEU A 94 1.93 12.62 -7.91
CA LEU A 94 2.51 11.41 -8.48
C LEU A 94 2.06 10.16 -7.71
N GLY A 95 2.19 10.20 -6.37
CA GLY A 95 1.93 9.06 -5.51
C GLY A 95 0.45 8.74 -5.31
N THR A 96 -0.43 9.73 -5.44
CA THR A 96 -1.88 9.54 -5.25
C THR A 96 -2.64 9.68 -6.58
N ALA A 97 -2.75 10.89 -7.12
CA ALA A 97 -3.64 11.15 -8.24
C ALA A 97 -3.27 10.32 -9.50
N LEU A 98 -2.02 10.37 -9.94
CA LEU A 98 -1.57 9.63 -11.12
C LEU A 98 -1.47 8.12 -10.86
N ALA A 99 -0.79 7.71 -9.78
CA ALA A 99 -0.58 6.30 -9.49
C ALA A 99 -1.91 5.53 -9.32
N PHE A 100 -2.87 6.06 -8.55
CA PHE A 100 -4.16 5.38 -8.39
C PHE A 100 -5.00 5.42 -9.66
N THR A 101 -4.96 6.51 -10.43
CA THR A 101 -5.68 6.56 -11.72
C THR A 101 -5.20 5.46 -12.66
N TRP A 102 -3.88 5.32 -12.84
CA TRP A 102 -3.31 4.23 -13.64
C TRP A 102 -3.54 2.85 -13.05
N PHE A 103 -3.48 2.72 -11.73
CA PHE A 103 -3.76 1.45 -11.07
C PHE A 103 -5.20 0.98 -11.35
N TYR A 104 -6.17 1.88 -11.22
CA TYR A 104 -7.57 1.58 -11.47
C TYR A 104 -7.89 1.38 -12.96
N GLU A 105 -7.28 2.16 -13.86
CA GLU A 105 -7.33 1.87 -15.30
C GLU A 105 -6.73 0.49 -15.63
N GLY A 106 -5.65 0.10 -14.95
CA GLY A 106 -5.06 -1.23 -15.04
C GLY A 106 -6.05 -2.30 -14.59
N ILE A 107 -6.70 -2.12 -13.43
CA ILE A 107 -7.74 -3.03 -12.95
C ILE A 107 -8.87 -3.19 -13.99
N ASP A 108 -9.31 -2.10 -14.61
CA ASP A 108 -10.38 -2.14 -15.62
C ASP A 108 -9.95 -2.91 -16.88
N LYS A 109 -8.72 -2.70 -17.35
CA LYS A 109 -8.17 -3.34 -18.57
C LYS A 109 -7.79 -4.82 -18.39
N ILE A 110 -7.16 -5.20 -17.28
CA ILE A 110 -6.60 -6.55 -17.08
C ILE A 110 -7.26 -7.35 -15.96
N GLY A 111 -8.22 -6.75 -15.26
CA GLY A 111 -8.92 -7.33 -14.12
C GLY A 111 -8.12 -7.25 -12.81
N PRO A 112 -8.80 -7.20 -11.65
CA PRO A 112 -8.18 -7.02 -10.34
C PRO A 112 -7.22 -8.14 -9.96
N SER A 113 -7.48 -9.36 -10.42
CA SER A 113 -6.62 -10.51 -10.12
C SER A 113 -5.24 -10.41 -10.81
N ARG A 114 -5.16 -9.87 -12.03
CA ARG A 114 -3.87 -9.64 -12.71
C ARG A 114 -3.22 -8.35 -12.24
N ALA A 115 -3.98 -7.27 -12.05
CA ALA A 115 -3.47 -6.02 -11.50
C ALA A 115 -2.87 -6.19 -10.08
N GLY A 116 -3.49 -7.02 -9.24
CA GLY A 116 -2.98 -7.35 -7.91
C GLY A 116 -1.61 -8.03 -7.92
N ILE A 117 -1.24 -8.70 -9.01
CA ILE A 117 0.11 -9.28 -9.17
C ILE A 117 1.16 -8.18 -9.23
N PHE A 118 0.85 -7.08 -9.94
CA PHE A 118 1.77 -5.94 -10.12
C PHE A 118 2.01 -5.15 -8.83
N ILE A 119 1.04 -5.10 -7.91
CA ILE A 119 1.22 -4.46 -6.59
C ILE A 119 2.39 -5.09 -5.84
N ASN A 120 2.66 -6.36 -6.07
CA ASN A 120 3.75 -7.03 -5.38
C ASN A 120 5.15 -6.54 -5.78
N PHE A 121 5.28 -5.83 -6.90
CA PHE A 121 6.52 -5.17 -7.29
C PHE A 121 6.74 -3.82 -6.60
N VAL A 122 5.69 -3.23 -6.03
CA VAL A 122 5.77 -1.95 -5.29
C VAL A 122 6.87 -1.98 -4.22
N PRO A 123 6.95 -2.97 -3.30
CA PRO A 123 8.03 -2.99 -2.30
C PRO A 123 9.44 -3.05 -2.93
N ILE A 124 9.61 -3.75 -4.05
CA ILE A 124 10.90 -3.85 -4.74
C ILE A 124 11.33 -2.47 -5.28
N PHE A 125 10.44 -1.80 -5.99
CA PHE A 125 10.70 -0.45 -6.51
C PHE A 125 10.85 0.58 -5.39
N ALA A 126 10.05 0.47 -4.32
CA ALA A 126 10.15 1.35 -3.16
C ALA A 126 11.52 1.23 -2.47
N THR A 127 12.00 0.01 -2.22
CA THR A 127 13.34 -0.20 -1.64
C THR A 127 14.44 0.29 -2.57
N LEU A 128 14.33 0.05 -3.89
CA LEU A 128 15.30 0.52 -4.86
C LEU A 128 15.36 2.06 -4.91
N MET A 129 14.19 2.72 -4.93
CA MET A 129 14.12 4.18 -4.88
C MET A 129 14.61 4.75 -3.55
N ALA A 130 14.36 4.10 -2.41
CA ALA A 130 14.88 4.54 -1.11
C ALA A 130 16.42 4.55 -1.09
N VAL A 131 17.07 3.55 -1.68
CA VAL A 131 18.54 3.51 -1.77
C VAL A 131 19.08 4.53 -2.77
N LEU A 132 18.43 4.69 -3.93
CA LEU A 132 18.94 5.56 -4.99
C LEU A 132 18.67 7.05 -4.73
N ILE A 133 17.50 7.40 -4.20
CA ILE A 133 17.04 8.79 -4.05
C ILE A 133 17.33 9.29 -2.62
N LEU A 134 17.01 8.50 -1.59
CA LEU A 134 17.21 8.90 -0.19
C LEU A 134 18.60 8.54 0.35
N HIS A 135 19.40 7.77 -0.41
CA HIS A 135 20.71 7.27 0.01
C HIS A 135 20.68 6.52 1.36
N GLU A 136 19.56 5.88 1.68
CA GLU A 136 19.40 5.13 2.92
C GLU A 136 20.31 3.90 2.96
N LYS A 137 21.00 3.71 4.09
CA LYS A 137 21.77 2.49 4.35
C LYS A 137 20.80 1.36 4.68
N LEU A 138 20.69 0.39 3.78
CA LEU A 138 19.88 -0.82 4.02
C LEU A 138 20.42 -1.56 5.25
N SER A 139 19.65 -1.55 6.33
CA SER A 139 19.97 -2.40 7.47
C SER A 139 19.82 -3.88 7.06
N PRO A 140 20.60 -4.80 7.66
CA PRO A 140 20.42 -6.23 7.42
C PRO A 140 18.99 -6.71 7.71
N SER A 141 18.31 -6.13 8.70
CA SER A 141 16.93 -6.45 9.03
C SER A 141 15.94 -6.03 7.94
N LEU A 142 16.16 -4.90 7.28
CA LEU A 142 15.34 -4.45 6.15
C LEU A 142 15.53 -5.33 4.92
N VAL A 143 16.77 -5.74 4.62
CA VAL A 143 17.07 -6.65 3.51
C VAL A 143 16.39 -8.01 3.72
N ILE A 144 16.51 -8.57 4.92
CA ILE A 144 15.83 -9.83 5.28
C ILE A 144 14.31 -9.65 5.18
N GLY A 145 13.78 -8.54 5.69
CA GLY A 145 12.36 -8.19 5.56
C GLY A 145 11.87 -8.15 4.12
N ALA A 146 12.62 -7.48 3.24
CA ALA A 146 12.33 -7.39 1.81
C ALA A 146 12.35 -8.77 1.12
N ILE A 147 13.36 -9.60 1.40
CA ILE A 147 13.44 -10.98 0.87
C ILE A 147 12.22 -11.80 1.28
N PHE A 148 11.80 -11.71 2.54
CA PHE A 148 10.59 -12.40 3.02
C PHE A 148 9.31 -11.93 2.32
N VAL A 149 9.17 -10.62 2.09
CA VAL A 149 8.02 -10.05 1.38
C VAL A 149 7.99 -10.56 -0.07
N VAL A 150 9.11 -10.45 -0.79
CA VAL A 150 9.25 -10.92 -2.17
C VAL A 150 8.99 -12.44 -2.28
N SER A 151 9.46 -13.22 -1.31
CA SER A 151 9.21 -14.66 -1.27
C SER A 151 7.74 -15.00 -1.04
N GLY A 152 7.07 -14.30 -0.11
CA GLY A 152 5.64 -14.46 0.14
C GLY A 152 4.79 -14.15 -1.10
N VAL A 153 5.11 -13.03 -1.76
CA VAL A 153 4.53 -12.64 -3.05
C VAL A 153 4.66 -13.75 -4.08
N TYR A 154 5.87 -14.30 -4.23
CA TYR A 154 6.16 -15.32 -5.23
C TYR A 154 5.33 -16.59 -4.99
N LEU A 155 5.26 -17.03 -3.73
CA LEU A 155 4.47 -18.19 -3.32
C LEU A 155 2.97 -18.01 -3.61
N THR A 156 2.40 -16.86 -3.25
CA THR A 156 0.97 -16.57 -3.52
C THR A 156 0.65 -16.57 -5.01
N ASN A 157 1.54 -15.99 -5.83
CA ASN A 157 1.35 -15.97 -7.28
C ASN A 157 1.52 -17.36 -7.92
N TYR A 158 2.42 -18.18 -7.40
CA TYR A 158 2.66 -19.54 -7.89
C TYR A 158 1.43 -20.44 -7.70
N GLN A 159 0.75 -20.34 -6.54
CA GLN A 159 -0.45 -21.12 -6.25
C GLN A 159 -1.63 -20.79 -7.17
N VAL A 160 -1.86 -19.50 -7.48
CA VAL A 160 -2.94 -19.08 -8.39
C VAL A 160 -2.74 -19.61 -9.81
N LYS A 161 -1.49 -19.73 -10.26
CA LYS A 161 -1.16 -20.32 -11.58
C LYS A 161 -1.49 -21.80 -11.63
N ASN A 162 -1.15 -22.57 -10.60
CA ASN A 162 -1.41 -24.01 -10.56
C ASN A 162 -2.90 -24.35 -10.46
N ILE A 163 -3.69 -23.61 -9.67
CA ILE A 163 -5.15 -23.81 -9.55
C ILE A 163 -5.85 -23.60 -10.90
N LYS A 164 -5.43 -22.61 -11.69
CA LYS A 164 -6.00 -22.38 -13.04
C LYS A 164 -5.64 -23.48 -14.03
N ILE A 165 -4.45 -24.06 -13.91
CA ILE A 165 -3.98 -25.14 -14.80
C ILE A 165 -4.70 -26.46 -14.49
N GLU A 166 -4.95 -26.78 -13.22
CA GLU A 166 -5.73 -27.96 -12.82
C GLU A 166 -7.18 -27.87 -13.31
N LYS A 167 -7.87 -26.74 -13.07
CA LYS A 167 -9.25 -26.56 -13.57
C LYS A 167 -9.35 -26.63 -15.09
N ALA A 168 -8.38 -26.09 -15.82
CA ALA A 168 -8.37 -26.17 -17.29
C ALA A 168 -8.15 -27.61 -17.78
N LYS A 169 -7.41 -28.44 -17.03
CA LYS A 169 -7.28 -29.88 -17.31
C LYS A 169 -8.56 -30.65 -17.01
N GLU A 170 -9.23 -30.40 -15.89
CA GLU A 170 -10.50 -31.08 -15.57
C GLU A 170 -11.60 -30.81 -16.62
N ILE A 171 -11.70 -29.58 -17.11
CA ILE A 171 -12.68 -29.20 -18.14
C ILE A 171 -12.40 -29.89 -19.49
N ASN A 172 -11.14 -30.10 -19.84
CA ASN A 172 -10.75 -30.79 -21.09
C ASN A 172 -10.79 -32.32 -21.00
N VAL A 173 -10.87 -32.90 -19.80
CA VAL A 173 -10.98 -34.36 -19.60
C VAL A 173 -12.45 -34.79 -19.45
N GLY A 174 -13.34 -33.86 -19.09
CA GLY A 174 -14.80 -34.09 -18.99
C GLY A 174 -15.62 -33.77 -20.25
N ALA A 175 -14.97 -33.39 -21.36
CA ALA A 175 -15.56 -33.14 -22.68
C ALA A 175 -15.09 -34.20 -23.67
#